data_AF-A0AA43HVX5-F1
#
_entry.id   AF-A0AA43HVX5-F1
#
_cell.length_a   1.000
_cell.length_b   1.000
_cell.length_c   1.000
_cell.angle_alpha   90.00
_cell.angle_beta   90.00
_cell.angle_gamma   90.00
#
_symmetry.space_group_name_H-M   'P 1'
#
loop_
_entity.id
_entity.type
_entity.pdbx_description
1 polymer ?
#
loop_
_entity_poly.entity_id
_entity_poly.type
_entity_poly.pdbx_seq_one_letter_code
_entity_poly.pdbx_strand_id
1 'polypeptide(L)'
;MKAKFFFSLLAVLFLSTATYANTPETIVLSNIEQTEEGCVKEFLYCDKNTNAPLNKTTYRYDAEGRIMDKATYKWDSVKGWTGIQKYAYEYDANNLPVPSIVKWNKKANNWDNTGK
;
A
#
# COMPACT_ATOMS: atom_id res chain seq x y z
N MET A 1 24.89 13.59 -16.87
CA MET A 1 25.07 12.26 -16.27
C MET A 1 23.76 11.49 -16.43
N LYS A 2 23.80 10.25 -16.95
CA LYS A 2 22.60 9.40 -17.08
C LYS A 2 22.45 8.60 -15.77
N ALA A 3 21.41 8.86 -14.99
CA ALA A 3 21.10 8.09 -13.80
C ALA A 3 20.71 6.66 -14.20
N LYS A 4 21.34 5.67 -13.57
CA LYS A 4 21.03 4.25 -13.75
C LYS A 4 19.95 3.89 -12.73
N PHE A 5 18.71 3.70 -13.17
CA PHE A 5 17.64 3.19 -12.33
C PHE A 5 17.86 1.70 -12.07
N PHE A 6 18.12 1.32 -10.81
CA PHE A 6 18.10 -0.07 -10.37
C PHE A 6 16.67 -0.41 -9.94
N PHE A 7 15.87 -0.99 -10.83
CA PHE A 7 14.63 -1.65 -10.44
C PHE A 7 14.97 -3.01 -9.83
N SER A 8 15.04 -3.08 -8.50
CA SER A 8 15.10 -4.35 -7.78
C SER A 8 13.67 -4.81 -7.51
N LEU A 9 13.18 -5.81 -8.25
CA LEU A 9 11.94 -6.51 -7.96
C LEU A 9 12.25 -7.67 -7.01
N LEU A 10 12.20 -7.44 -5.70
CA LEU A 10 12.31 -8.51 -4.70
C LEU A 10 10.90 -8.96 -4.31
N ALA A 11 10.39 -9.99 -4.99
CA ALA A 11 9.16 -10.67 -4.59
C ALA A 11 9.48 -11.69 -3.49
N VAL A 12 9.17 -11.35 -2.23
CA VAL A 12 9.26 -12.33 -1.12
C VAL A 12 7.88 -12.91 -0.88
N LEU A 13 7.76 -14.23 -1.07
CA LEU A 13 6.54 -14.99 -0.83
C LEU A 13 6.46 -15.39 0.65
N PHE A 14 5.54 -14.82 1.41
CA PHE A 14 5.25 -15.25 2.79
C PHE A 14 3.88 -15.96 2.81
N LEU A 15 3.88 -17.26 3.09
CA LEU A 15 2.68 -18.04 3.34
C LEU A 15 2.37 -18.00 4.84
N SER A 16 1.57 -17.04 5.30
CA SER A 16 1.07 -17.02 6.68
C SER A 16 -0.40 -17.45 6.70
N THR A 17 -0.72 -18.58 7.32
CA THR A 17 -2.09 -19.02 7.55
C THR A 17 -2.61 -18.41 8.86
N ALA A 18 -3.56 -17.48 8.77
CA ALA A 18 -4.34 -17.05 9.94
C ALA A 18 -5.56 -17.97 10.05
N THR A 19 -5.52 -18.95 10.97
CA THR A 19 -6.64 -19.87 11.20
C THR A 19 -7.74 -19.18 12.00
N TYR A 20 -8.61 -18.44 11.32
CA TYR A 20 -9.93 -18.06 11.83
C TYR A 20 -10.98 -18.81 11.01
N ALA A 21 -11.98 -19.39 11.68
CA ALA A 21 -12.93 -20.35 11.11
C ALA A 21 -13.83 -19.83 9.97
N ASN A 22 -13.63 -18.61 9.47
CA ASN A 22 -14.41 -18.05 8.36
C ASN A 22 -13.66 -16.97 7.53
N THR A 23 -12.33 -16.91 7.61
CA THR A 23 -11.55 -16.05 6.71
C THR A 23 -11.04 -16.88 5.54
N PRO A 24 -11.29 -16.48 4.27
CA PRO A 24 -10.74 -17.19 3.12
C PRO A 24 -9.22 -17.24 3.26
N GLU A 25 -8.64 -18.40 3.01
CA GLU A 25 -7.18 -18.54 2.99
C GLU A 25 -6.61 -17.63 1.90
N THR A 26 -5.65 -16.77 2.26
CA THR A 26 -5.05 -15.81 1.33
C THR A 26 -3.57 -16.10 1.09
N ILE A 27 -3.13 -15.88 -0.14
CA ILE A 27 -1.71 -15.72 -0.47
C ILE A 27 -1.35 -14.25 -0.29
N VAL A 28 -0.21 -13.97 0.34
CA VAL A 28 0.31 -12.60 0.49
C VAL A 28 1.58 -12.46 -0.34
N LEU A 29 1.51 -11.56 -1.32
CA LEU A 29 2.66 -11.13 -2.11
C LEU A 29 3.16 -9.80 -1.53
N SER A 30 4.47 -9.66 -1.37
CA SER A 30 5.08 -8.42 -0.90
C SER A 30 6.08 -7.89 -1.91
N ASN A 31 6.10 -6.57 -2.09
CA ASN A 31 7.06 -5.86 -2.91
C ASN A 31 7.57 -4.62 -2.17
N ILE A 32 8.84 -4.29 -2.36
CA ILE A 32 9.45 -3.05 -1.87
C ILE A 32 10.14 -2.38 -3.04
N GLU A 33 9.61 -1.23 -3.44
CA GLU A 33 10.21 -0.35 -4.44
C GLU A 33 11.04 0.73 -3.73
N GLN A 34 12.32 0.79 -4.05
CA GLN A 34 13.24 1.83 -3.55
C GLN A 34 13.25 3.01 -4.52
N THR A 35 13.24 4.23 -3.99
CA THR A 35 13.27 5.49 -4.74
C THR A 35 14.30 6.44 -4.12
N GLU A 36 14.66 7.52 -4.81
CA GLU A 36 15.53 8.55 -4.23
C GLU A 36 14.87 9.26 -3.04
N GLU A 37 13.53 9.30 -2.99
CA GLU A 37 12.74 9.97 -1.96
C GLU A 37 12.38 9.06 -0.76
N GLY A 38 12.78 7.79 -0.78
CA GLY A 38 12.40 6.80 0.22
C GLY A 38 11.96 5.47 -0.42
N CYS A 39 10.92 4.82 0.12
CA CYS A 39 10.44 3.55 -0.43
C CYS A 39 8.93 3.39 -0.40
N VAL A 40 8.42 2.56 -1.32
CA VAL A 40 7.03 2.11 -1.34
C VAL A 40 7.00 0.61 -1.05
N LYS A 41 6.33 0.21 0.03
CA LYS A 41 6.05 -1.19 0.33
C LYS A 41 4.62 -1.51 -0.07
N GLU A 42 4.42 -2.58 -0.82
CA GLU A 42 3.09 -3.07 -1.19
C GLU A 42 2.90 -4.50 -0.68
N PHE A 43 1.73 -4.76 -0.10
CA PHE A 43 1.24 -6.09 0.24
C PHE A 43 -0.03 -6.35 -0.54
N LEU A 44 -0.01 -7.36 -1.40
CA LEU A 44 -1.15 -7.82 -2.19
C LEU A 44 -1.67 -9.12 -1.60
N TYR A 45 -2.96 -9.13 -1.27
CA TYR A 45 -3.68 -10.28 -0.74
C TYR A 45 -4.49 -10.89 -1.88
N CYS A 46 -4.24 -12.15 -2.18
CA CYS A 46 -4.92 -12.90 -3.21
C CYS A 46 -5.68 -14.07 -2.61
N ASP A 47 -6.78 -14.46 -3.25
CA ASP A 47 -7.47 -15.71 -2.97
C ASP A 47 -6.52 -16.88 -3.25
N LYS A 48 -6.38 -17.80 -2.31
CA LYS A 48 -5.41 -18.89 -2.42
C LYS A 48 -5.71 -19.86 -3.57
N ASN A 49 -6.98 -20.04 -3.94
CA ASN A 49 -7.39 -21.05 -4.91
C ASN A 49 -7.34 -20.52 -6.34
N THR A 50 -7.69 -19.25 -6.53
CA THR A 50 -7.83 -18.61 -7.84
C THR A 50 -6.71 -17.63 -8.16
N ASN A 51 -5.88 -17.27 -7.17
CA ASN A 51 -4.92 -16.17 -7.23
C ASN A 51 -5.55 -14.81 -7.55
N ALA A 52 -6.88 -14.70 -7.49
CA ALA A 52 -7.58 -13.45 -7.75
C ALA A 52 -7.21 -12.41 -6.68
N PRO A 53 -6.90 -11.15 -7.05
CA PRO A 53 -6.63 -10.11 -6.09
C PRO A 53 -7.87 -9.82 -5.24
N LEU A 54 -7.66 -9.65 -3.93
CA LEU A 54 -8.72 -9.35 -2.97
C LEU A 54 -8.56 -7.94 -2.42
N ASN A 55 -7.40 -7.66 -1.83
CA ASN A 55 -7.07 -6.39 -1.20
C ASN A 55 -5.61 -6.08 -1.44
N LYS A 56 -5.24 -4.80 -1.35
CA LYS A 56 -3.84 -4.42 -1.23
C LYS A 56 -3.64 -3.30 -0.24
N THR A 57 -2.48 -3.28 0.40
CA THR A 57 -2.06 -2.17 1.26
C THR A 57 -0.71 -1.65 0.79
N THR A 58 -0.62 -0.34 0.62
CA THR A 58 0.61 0.37 0.28
C THR A 58 1.06 1.21 1.47
N TYR A 59 2.36 1.24 1.72
CA TYR A 59 3.03 2.12 2.66
C TYR A 59 4.06 2.93 1.89
N ARG A 60 4.03 4.25 2.00
CA ARG A 60 5.13 5.10 1.51
C ARG A 60 5.94 5.59 2.70
N TYR A 61 7.24 5.49 2.58
CA TYR A 61 8.22 6.03 3.53
C TYR A 61 9.09 7.07 2.84
N ASP A 62 9.54 8.06 3.59
CA ASP A 62 10.58 8.99 3.12
C ASP A 62 11.98 8.37 3.23
N ALA A 63 13.00 9.14 2.82
CA ALA A 63 14.40 8.73 2.83
C ALA A 63 14.93 8.42 4.23
N GLU A 64 14.37 9.04 5.27
CA GLU A 64 14.70 8.77 6.68
C GLU A 64 13.92 7.58 7.27
N GLY A 65 13.08 6.91 6.47
CA GLY A 65 12.29 5.75 6.89
C GLY A 65 11.04 6.11 7.70
N ARG A 66 10.62 7.38 7.70
CA ARG A 66 9.39 7.84 8.33
C ARG A 66 8.20 7.55 7.42
N ILE A 67 7.07 7.14 7.98
CA ILE A 67 5.87 6.83 7.21
C ILE A 67 5.24 8.13 6.69
N MET A 68 4.97 8.21 5.39
CA MET A 68 4.29 9.35 4.78
C MET A 68 2.81 9.06 4.52
N ASP A 69 2.49 7.85 4.06
CA ASP A 69 1.11 7.39 4.00
C ASP A 69 0.96 5.88 4.08
N LYS A 70 -0.26 5.48 4.48
CA LYS A 70 -0.77 4.11 4.40
C LYS A 70 -2.09 4.15 3.66
N ALA A 71 -2.24 3.35 2.60
CA ALA A 71 -3.50 3.24 1.87
C ALA A 71 -3.90 1.77 1.68
N THR A 72 -5.18 1.48 1.92
CA THR A 72 -5.77 0.16 1.70
C THR A 72 -6.81 0.25 0.59
N TYR A 73 -6.79 -0.72 -0.31
CA TYR A 73 -7.67 -0.83 -1.45
C TYR A 73 -8.34 -2.19 -1.48
N LYS A 74 -9.56 -2.22 -2.03
CA LYS A 74 -10.29 -3.44 -2.37
C LYS A 74 -10.26 -3.64 -3.88
N TRP A 75 -10.13 -4.88 -4.33
CA TRP A 75 -10.33 -5.22 -5.72
C TRP A 75 -11.83 -5.40 -6.02
N ASP A 76 -12.27 -4.84 -7.13
CA ASP A 76 -13.58 -5.08 -7.74
C ASP A 76 -13.33 -5.57 -9.17
N SER A 77 -13.95 -6.67 -9.58
CA SER A 77 -13.70 -7.29 -10.89
C SER A 77 -14.16 -6.44 -12.07
N VAL A 78 -15.04 -5.45 -11.84
CA VAL A 78 -15.56 -4.56 -12.88
C VAL A 78 -14.86 -3.20 -12.83
N LYS A 79 -14.58 -2.67 -11.64
CA LYS A 79 -14.04 -1.32 -11.42
C LYS A 79 -12.54 -1.27 -11.16
N GLY A 80 -11.92 -2.41 -10.88
CA GLY A 80 -10.53 -2.50 -10.43
C GLY A 80 -10.34 -2.06 -8.97
N TRP A 81 -9.17 -1.52 -8.65
CA TRP A 81 -8.83 -1.09 -7.29
C TRP A 81 -9.65 0.12 -6.86
N THR A 82 -10.37 -0.01 -5.74
CA THR A 82 -11.09 1.09 -5.08
C THR A 82 -10.50 1.34 -3.69
N GLY A 83 -10.20 2.60 -3.36
CA GLY A 83 -9.70 2.98 -2.05
C GLY A 83 -10.73 2.74 -0.93
N ILE A 84 -10.29 2.11 0.16
CA ILE A 84 -11.09 1.88 1.39
C ILE A 84 -10.76 2.93 2.44
N GLN A 85 -9.46 3.08 2.74
CA GLN A 85 -8.96 3.96 3.78
C GLN A 85 -7.55 4.42 3.41
N LYS A 86 -7.26 5.70 3.66
CA LYS A 86 -5.91 6.24 3.57
C LYS A 86 -5.64 7.19 4.73
N TYR A 87 -4.46 7.04 5.32
CA TYR A 87 -3.87 7.99 6.26
C TYR A 87 -2.64 8.61 5.63
N ALA A 88 -2.55 9.94 5.67
CA ALA A 88 -1.30 10.65 5.45
C ALA A 88 -0.72 11.04 6.81
N TYR A 89 0.59 11.13 6.90
CA TYR A 89 1.30 11.44 8.14
C TYR A 89 2.19 12.64 7.91
N GLU A 90 1.99 13.65 8.73
CA GLU A 90 2.95 14.73 8.94
C GLU A 90 3.70 14.50 10.25
N TYR A 91 4.71 15.30 10.53
CA TYR A 91 5.54 15.15 11.72
C TYR A 91 5.58 16.46 12.48
N ASP A 92 5.29 16.39 13.79
CA ASP A 92 5.37 17.55 14.67
C ASP A 92 6.84 17.94 14.96
N ALA A 93 7.03 18.99 15.76
CA ALA A 93 8.35 19.48 16.14
C ALA A 93 9.20 18.45 16.94
N ASN A 94 8.56 17.42 17.52
CA ASN A 94 9.21 16.32 18.23
C ASN A 94 9.42 15.09 17.33
N ASN A 95 9.15 15.21 16.02
CA ASN A 95 9.21 14.14 15.04
C ASN A 95 8.24 12.98 15.37
N LEU A 96 7.09 13.28 15.96
CA LEU A 96 6.00 12.32 16.16
C LEU A 96 4.99 12.39 14.99
N PRO A 97 4.49 11.23 14.50
CA PRO A 97 3.57 11.21 13.37
C PRO A 97 2.18 11.74 13.76
N VAL A 98 1.68 12.71 12.99
CA VAL A 98 0.35 13.30 13.09
C VAL A 98 -0.51 12.80 11.91
N PRO A 99 -1.45 11.87 12.13
CA PRO A 99 -2.23 11.29 11.04
C PRO A 99 -3.38 12.20 10.59
N SER A 100 -3.61 12.25 9.28
CA SER A 100 -4.79 12.84 8.66
C SER A 100 -5.48 11.81 7.75
N ILE A 101 -6.82 11.82 7.70
CA ILE A 101 -7.59 10.92 6.84
C ILE A 101 -7.69 11.55 5.45
N VAL A 102 -7.30 10.79 4.42
CA VAL A 102 -7.45 11.19 3.02
C VAL A 102 -8.68 10.49 2.43
N LYS A 103 -9.59 11.27 1.85
CA LYS A 103 -10.86 10.75 1.29
C LYS A 103 -10.65 10.15 -0.10
N TRP A 104 -11.40 9.10 -0.41
CA TRP A 104 -11.45 8.52 -1.75
C TRP A 104 -12.47 9.28 -2.62
N ASN A 105 -12.00 9.80 -3.74
CA ASN A 105 -12.85 10.42 -4.75
C ASN A 105 -13.42 9.35 -5.69
N LYS A 106 -14.69 8.98 -5.47
CA LYS A 106 -15.36 7.97 -6.31
C LYS A 106 -15.52 8.40 -7.77
N LYS A 107 -15.57 9.71 -8.07
CA LYS A 107 -15.74 10.21 -9.44
C LYS A 107 -14.42 10.18 -10.21
N ALA A 108 -13.33 10.59 -9.56
CA ALA A 108 -11.99 10.61 -10.16
C ALA A 108 -11.23 9.28 -10.00
N ASN A 109 -11.80 8.32 -9.26
CA ASN A 109 -11.23 7.00 -8.97
C ASN A 109 -9.81 7.09 -8.38
N ASN A 110 -9.59 8.04 -7.48
CA ASN A 110 -8.31 8.30 -6.83
C ASN A 110 -8.50 8.86 -5.41
N TRP A 111 -7.41 9.00 -4.67
CA TRP A 111 -7.42 9.73 -3.40
C TRP A 111 -7.48 11.24 -3.66
N ASP A 112 -8.31 11.96 -2.89
CA ASP A 112 -8.35 13.42 -2.94
C ASP A 112 -7.01 13.99 -2.43
N ASN A 113 -6.24 14.60 -3.31
CA ASN A 113 -4.96 15.23 -2.97
C ASN A 113 -5.12 16.66 -2.43
N THR A 114 -6.33 17.10 -2.07
CA THR A 114 -6.67 18.49 -1.71
C THR A 114 -6.22 18.93 -0.31
N GLY A 115 -5.22 18.27 0.28
CA GLY A 115 -4.72 18.54 1.63
C GLY A 115 -3.19 18.55 1.74
N LYS A 116 -2.48 18.95 0.68
CA LYS A 116 -1.07 19.35 0.77
C LYS A 116 -0.96 20.85 0.51
#